data_AF-A0A961ETV4-F1
#
_entry.id   AF-A0A961ETV4-F1
#
_cell.length_a   1.000
_cell.length_b   1.000
_cell.length_c   1.000
_cell.angle_alpha   90.00
_cell.angle_beta   90.00
_cell.angle_gamma   90.00
#
_symmetry.space_group_name_H-M   'P 1'
#
loop_
_entity.id
_entity.type
_entity.pdbx_description
1 polymer ?
#
loop_
_entity_poly.entity_id
_entity_poly.type
_entity_poly.pdbx_seq_one_letter_code
_entity_poly.pdbx_strand_id
1 'polypeptide(L)'
;MNRVFLLLPRLDRFDAIANDVLGMRSFFRDRGTETIIVSAGGELKSDFISPGKAAGMATREDLLIYHYGIAWIEGDGFFQAFAGKKVLRYHNVTPAHFYAP
;
A
#
# COMPACT_ATOMS: atom_id res chain seq x y z
N MET A 1 -8.19 -12.28 12.24
CA MET A 1 -7.43 -11.16 11.64
C MET A 1 -7.68 -11.28 10.15
N ASN A 2 -8.59 -10.48 9.59
CA ASN A 2 -9.35 -10.99 8.45
C ASN A 2 -8.81 -10.55 7.08
N ARG A 3 -8.10 -9.42 6.97
CA ARG A 3 -7.49 -9.02 5.70
C ARG A 3 -6.38 -7.99 5.89
N VAL A 4 -5.39 -8.03 4.99
CA VAL A 4 -4.35 -6.99 4.88
C VAL A 4 -4.46 -6.31 3.52
N PHE A 5 -4.46 -4.98 3.53
CA PHE A 5 -4.36 -4.13 2.36
C PHE A 5 -2.94 -3.58 2.29
N LEU A 6 -2.28 -3.74 1.14
CA LEU A 6 -0.96 -3.18 0.85
C LEU A 6 -1.14 -2.07 -0.18
N LEU A 7 -0.89 -0.83 0.23
CA LEU A 7 -1.12 0.36 -0.58
C LEU A 7 0.20 0.92 -1.09
N LEU A 8 0.31 1.15 -2.40
CA LEU A 8 1.47 1.75 -3.05
C LEU A 8 1.06 2.47 -4.36
N PRO A 9 1.76 3.53 -4.78
CA PRO A 9 1.37 4.29 -5.97
C PRO A 9 1.48 3.47 -7.26
N ARG A 10 2.53 2.65 -7.39
CA ARG A 10 2.76 1.81 -8.56
C ARG A 10 3.29 0.43 -8.20
N LEU A 11 2.80 -0.61 -8.87
CA LEU A 11 3.29 -1.99 -8.75
C LEU A 11 4.04 -2.40 -10.03
N ASP A 12 5.33 -2.06 -10.10
CA ASP A 12 6.21 -2.32 -11.24
C ASP A 12 7.25 -3.40 -10.95
N ARG A 13 7.73 -4.08 -12.00
CA ARG A 13 8.84 -5.02 -11.85
C ARG A 13 10.13 -4.27 -11.52
N PHE A 14 10.95 -4.90 -10.68
CA PHE A 14 12.26 -4.38 -10.25
C PHE A 14 12.21 -3.08 -9.44
N ASP A 15 11.02 -2.58 -9.11
CA ASP A 15 10.87 -1.50 -8.13
C ASP A 15 11.04 -2.03 -6.71
N ALA A 16 11.80 -1.31 -5.88
CA ALA A 16 12.12 -1.75 -4.53
C ALA A 16 10.88 -1.81 -3.62
N ILE A 17 9.95 -0.85 -3.77
CA ILE A 17 8.72 -0.80 -2.99
C ILE A 17 7.77 -1.92 -3.42
N ALA A 18 7.64 -2.14 -4.73
CA ALA A 18 6.87 -3.23 -5.30
C ALA A 18 7.40 -4.59 -4.84
N ASN A 19 8.73 -4.79 -4.84
CA ASN A 19 9.34 -6.02 -4.34
C ASN A 19 9.04 -6.27 -2.85
N ASP A 20 9.10 -5.23 -2.00
CA ASP A 20 8.71 -5.31 -0.59
C ASP A 20 7.23 -5.69 -0.44
N VAL A 21 6.34 -5.05 -1.20
CA VAL A 21 4.89 -5.36 -1.21
C VAL A 21 4.62 -6.79 -1.66
N LEU A 22 5.28 -7.28 -2.70
CA LEU A 22 5.12 -8.65 -3.20
C LEU A 22 5.62 -9.68 -2.18
N GLY A 23 6.75 -9.40 -1.51
CA GLY A 23 7.27 -10.22 -0.42
C GLY A 23 6.31 -10.27 0.78
N MET A 24 5.79 -9.12 1.21
CA MET A 24 4.80 -9.04 2.29
C MET A 24 3.51 -9.79 1.93
N ARG A 25 3.05 -9.69 0.68
CA ARG A 25 1.90 -10.46 0.20
C ARG A 25 2.13 -11.96 0.32
N SER A 26 3.31 -12.45 -0.09
CA SER A 26 3.66 -13.86 0.09
C SER A 26 3.61 -14.23 1.58
N PHE A 27 4.30 -13.46 2.43
CA PHE A 27 4.37 -13.70 3.86
C PHE A 27 3.00 -13.83 4.55
N PHE A 28 2.05 -12.94 4.22
CA PHE A 28 0.70 -12.97 4.78
C PHE A 28 -0.14 -14.11 4.21
N ARG A 29 -0.08 -14.35 2.90
CA ARG A 29 -0.81 -15.44 2.24
C ARG A 29 -0.37 -16.82 2.72
N ASP A 30 0.93 -17.01 2.95
CA ASP A 30 1.50 -18.25 3.50
C ASP A 30 0.98 -18.56 4.91
N ARG A 31 0.39 -17.56 5.59
CA ARG A 31 -0.25 -17.68 6.92
C ARG A 31 -1.78 -17.67 6.85
N GLY A 32 -2.36 -17.85 5.67
CA GLY A 32 -3.81 -17.88 5.46
C GLY A 32 -4.49 -16.52 5.60
N THR A 33 -3.74 -15.41 5.54
CA THR A 33 -4.32 -14.06 5.61
C THR A 33 -4.61 -13.55 4.20
N GLU A 34 -5.87 -13.19 3.94
CA GLU A 34 -6.25 -12.56 2.68
C GLU A 34 -5.49 -11.24 2.51
N THR A 35 -4.84 -11.08 1.36
CA THR A 35 -4.03 -9.89 1.08
C THR A 35 -4.41 -9.27 -0.26
N ILE A 36 -4.76 -7.99 -0.22
CA ILE A 36 -5.15 -7.17 -1.36
C ILE A 36 -4.09 -6.10 -1.59
N ILE A 37 -3.53 -6.04 -2.79
CA ILE A 37 -2.69 -4.91 -3.19
C ILE A 37 -3.59 -3.85 -3.82
N VAL A 38 -3.45 -2.61 -3.36
CA VAL A 38 -4.15 -1.43 -3.89
C VAL A 38 -3.13 -0.51 -4.53
N SER A 39 -3.30 -0.17 -5.81
CA SER A 39 -2.36 0.69 -6.54
C SER A 39 -3.03 1.51 -7.63
N ALA A 40 -2.51 2.71 -7.91
CA ALA A 40 -3.00 3.55 -9.01
C ALA A 40 -2.62 2.96 -10.39
N GLY A 41 -1.55 2.16 -10.44
CA GLY A 41 -1.08 1.59 -11.70
C GLY A 41 0.11 0.67 -11.52
N GLY A 42 0.67 0.26 -12.65
CA GLY A 42 1.87 -0.58 -12.68
C GLY A 42 1.83 -1.60 -13.81
N GLU A 43 2.98 -2.21 -14.07
CA GLU A 43 3.10 -3.30 -15.05
C GLU A 43 2.35 -4.58 -14.62
N LEU A 44 2.28 -4.85 -13.31
CA LEU A 44 1.68 -6.07 -12.74
C LEU A 44 0.17 -5.92 -12.50
N LYS A 45 -0.59 -5.61 -13.56
CA LYS A 45 -2.03 -5.27 -13.48
C LYS A 45 -2.92 -6.35 -12.87
N SER A 46 -2.54 -7.61 -12.96
CA SER A 46 -3.29 -8.74 -12.38
C SER A 46 -3.16 -8.84 -10.86
N ASP A 47 -2.17 -8.16 -10.27
CA ASP A 47 -1.79 -8.33 -8.88
C ASP A 47 -2.38 -7.27 -7.95
N PHE A 48 -3.01 -6.21 -8.49
CA PHE A 48 -3.61 -5.12 -7.71
C PHE A 48 -5.00 -4.72 -8.20
N ILE A 49 -5.72 -3.98 -7.34
CA ILE A 49 -6.94 -3.25 -7.70
C ILE A 49 -6.72 -1.75 -7.49
N SER A 50 -7.50 -0.91 -8.18
CA SER A 50 -7.42 0.55 -7.99
C SER A 50 -8.01 0.98 -6.64
N PRO A 51 -7.59 2.14 -6.08
CA PRO A 51 -8.17 2.68 -4.85
C PRO A 51 -9.69 2.84 -4.94
N GLY A 52 -10.21 3.28 -6.09
CA GLY A 52 -11.65 3.38 -6.33
C GLY A 52 -12.39 2.04 -6.23
N LYS A 53 -11.79 0.93 -6.69
CA LYS A 53 -12.37 -0.42 -6.55
C LYS A 53 -12.25 -0.94 -5.11
N ALA A 54 -11.20 -0.56 -4.40
CA ALA A 54 -10.97 -0.94 -3.01
C ALA A 54 -11.79 -0.12 -2.00
N ALA A 55 -12.37 1.01 -2.42
CA ALA A 55 -13.13 1.91 -1.56
C ALA A 55 -14.32 1.18 -0.89
N GLY A 56 -14.42 1.32 0.44
CA GLY A 56 -15.50 0.69 1.22
C GLY A 56 -15.37 -0.81 1.45
N MET A 57 -14.34 -1.49 0.90
CA MET A 57 -14.13 -2.92 1.13
C MET A 57 -13.63 -3.25 2.55
N ALA A 58 -13.04 -2.27 3.23
CA ALA A 58 -12.37 -2.45 4.52
C ALA A 58 -13.34 -2.32 5.70
N THR A 59 -13.10 -3.13 6.73
CA THR A 59 -13.78 -3.11 8.02
C THR A 59 -12.80 -2.71 9.13
N ARG A 60 -13.30 -2.58 10.36
CA ARG A 60 -12.47 -2.26 11.54
C ARG A 60 -11.45 -3.35 11.90
N GLU A 61 -11.65 -4.59 11.43
CA GLU A 61 -10.77 -5.74 11.69
C GLU A 61 -9.63 -5.88 10.68
N ASP A 62 -9.61 -5.05 9.64
CA ASP A 62 -8.61 -5.09 8.59
C ASP A 62 -7.40 -4.21 8.92
N LEU A 63 -6.28 -4.51 8.27
CA LEU A 63 -5.04 -3.75 8.38
C LEU A 63 -4.69 -3.12 7.03
N LEU A 64 -4.39 -1.84 7.01
CA LEU A 64 -3.74 -1.16 5.89
C LEU A 64 -2.27 -0.93 6.19
N ILE A 65 -1.40 -1.29 5.26
CA ILE A 65 0.02 -0.93 5.27
C ILE A 65 0.27 -0.09 4.02
N TYR A 66 0.51 1.21 4.22
CA TYR A 66 0.80 2.15 3.15
C TYR A 66 2.31 2.32 2.99
N HIS A 67 2.82 1.87 1.85
CA HIS A 67 4.21 1.99 1.44
C HIS A 67 4.42 3.39 0.81
N TYR A 68 4.76 4.35 1.66
CA TYR A 68 4.94 5.75 1.29
C TYR A 68 6.34 5.98 0.70
N GLY A 69 6.41 6.10 -0.63
CA GLY A 69 7.65 6.35 -1.36
C GLY A 69 7.71 7.70 -2.09
N ILE A 70 6.56 8.20 -2.53
CA ILE A 70 6.39 9.47 -3.24
C ILE A 70 5.07 10.11 -2.81
N ALA A 71 4.94 11.42 -3.00
CA ALA A 71 3.68 12.12 -2.76
C ALA A 71 2.58 11.57 -3.68
N TRP A 72 1.47 11.13 -3.09
CA TRP A 72 0.35 10.55 -3.83
C TRP A 72 -0.99 10.86 -3.16
N ILE A 73 -1.66 11.91 -3.65
CA ILE A 73 -2.90 12.46 -3.06
C ILE A 73 -4.03 11.43 -2.94
N GLU A 74 -4.24 10.60 -3.96
CA GLU A 74 -5.28 9.57 -3.93
C GLU A 74 -4.96 8.49 -2.88
N GLY A 75 -3.68 8.09 -2.75
CA GLY A 75 -3.22 7.18 -1.71
C GLY A 75 -3.42 7.76 -0.31
N ASP A 76 -3.15 9.05 -0.14
CA ASP A 76 -3.35 9.76 1.12
C ASP A 76 -4.84 9.79 1.49
N GLY A 77 -5.70 10.08 0.52
CA GLY A 77 -7.16 10.01 0.69
C GLY A 77 -7.64 8.61 1.08
N PHE A 78 -7.15 7.57 0.40
CA PHE A 78 -7.47 6.18 0.72
C PHE A 78 -7.01 5.81 2.14
N PHE A 79 -5.79 6.21 2.53
CA PHE A 79 -5.25 5.99 3.87
C PHE A 79 -6.08 6.68 4.94
N GLN A 80 -6.51 7.93 4.73
CA GLN A 80 -7.34 8.63 5.71
C GLN A 80 -8.71 7.98 5.88
N ALA A 81 -9.35 7.58 4.77
CA ALA A 81 -10.68 6.98 4.76
C ALA A 81 -10.72 5.49 5.19
N PHE A 82 -9.58 4.82 5.30
CA PHE A 82 -9.54 3.40 5.64
C PHE A 82 -10.11 3.12 7.04
N ALA A 83 -11.08 2.21 7.12
CA ALA A 83 -11.87 1.95 8.33
C ALA A 83 -11.12 1.17 9.43
N GLY A 84 -10.12 0.37 9.04
CA GLY A 84 -9.37 -0.51 9.93
C GLY A 84 -8.14 0.13 10.57
N LYS A 85 -7.25 -0.72 11.05
CA LYS A 85 -5.94 -0.30 11.59
C LYS A 85 -5.05 0.15 10.44
N LYS A 86 -4.23 1.17 10.70
CA LYS A 86 -3.40 1.82 9.68
C LYS A 86 -1.94 1.82 10.11
N VAL A 87 -1.07 1.41 9.20
CA VAL A 87 0.39 1.49 9.32
C VAL A 87 0.90 2.30 8.12
N LEU A 88 1.70 3.31 8.42
CA LEU A 88 2.41 4.08 7.41
C LEU A 88 3.89 3.67 7.43
N ARG A 89 4.38 3.18 6.30
CA ARG A 89 5.77 2.75 6.11
C ARG A 89 6.46 3.70 5.14
N TYR A 90 7.32 4.56 5.67
CA TYR A 90 8.19 5.40 4.86
C TYR A 90 9.31 4.55 4.26
N HIS A 91 9.46 4.57 2.93
CA HIS A 91 10.61 3.96 2.26
C HIS A 91 11.80 4.89 2.19
N ASN A 92 11.54 6.20 2.20
CA ASN A 92 12.55 7.24 2.28
C ASN A 92 12.02 8.36 3.19
N VAL A 93 12.94 8.97 3.93
CA VAL A 93 12.68 10.23 4.65
C VAL A 93 13.82 11.15 4.27
N THR A 94 13.51 12.20 3.50
CA THR A 94 14.49 13.23 3.15
C THR A 94 14.47 14.29 4.24
N PRO A 95 15.58 14.51 4.97
CA PRO A 95 15.66 15.58 5.95
C PRO A 95 15.36 16.96 5.34
N ALA A 96 14.63 17.80 6.08
CA ALA A 96 14.15 19.09 5.58
C ALA A 96 15.28 20.03 5.09
N HIS A 97 16.49 19.91 5.65
CA HIS A 97 17.62 20.74 5.24
C HIS A 97 18.10 20.48 3.81
N PHE A 98 17.80 19.32 3.21
CA PHE A 98 18.07 19.10 1.78
C PHE A 98 17.13 19.88 0.86
N TYR A 99 16.04 20.45 1.40
CA TYR A 99 15.11 21.34 0.67
C TYR A 99 15.31 22.83 1.04
N ALA A 100 16.34 23.16 1.82
CA ALA A 100 16.70 24.55 2.08
C ALA A 100 17.24 25.20 0.79
N PRO A 101 16.99 26.52 0.57
CA PRO A 101 17.41 27.23 -0.63
C PRO A 101 18.93 27.37 -0.78
#